data_AF-A0A8K0XUR7-F1
#
_entry.id   AF-A0A8K0XUR7-F1
#
_cell.length_a   1.000
_cell.length_b   1.000
_cell.length_c   1.000
_cell.angle_alpha   90.00
_cell.angle_beta   90.00
_cell.angle_gamma   90.00
#
_symmetry.space_group_name_H-M   'P 1'
#
loop_
_entity.id
_entity.type
_entity.pdbx_description
1 polymer ?
#
loop_
_entity_poly.entity_id
_entity_poly.type
_entity_poly.pdbx_seq_one_letter_code
_entity_poly.pdbx_strand_id
1 'polypeptide(L)'
;MSLPKLIVQITIAGAQIFGKAFLAAGRQAVQNAKHRPDAIGGADVAGIRNATSGSLTDKLTREHRMTLDEAHLILNTKKEATLEQVIQHYEHLFKANSPPTVHPAAAPKARAGGKQPPPPAHSHYLQSKVVRARERIAAELEIAQAEQPPLSNTSSSPPPPSEGGKSN
;
A
#
# COMPACT_ATOMS: atom_id res chain seq x y z
N MET A 1 1.32 -57.59 -8.66
CA MET A 1 1.59 -56.62 -7.57
C MET A 1 0.40 -56.62 -6.63
N SER A 2 0.58 -56.89 -5.32
CA SER A 2 -0.57 -56.90 -4.40
C SER A 2 -0.98 -55.48 -4.04
N LEU A 3 -2.29 -55.19 -4.11
CA LEU A 3 -2.89 -53.87 -3.82
C LEU A 3 -2.40 -53.22 -2.50
N PRO A 4 -2.21 -53.97 -1.39
CA PRO A 4 -1.70 -53.39 -0.14
C PRO A 4 -0.27 -52.84 -0.27
N LYS A 5 0.60 -53.49 -1.05
CA LYS A 5 1.98 -53.02 -1.25
C LYS A 5 2.04 -51.75 -2.10
N LEU A 6 1.14 -51.62 -3.07
CA LEU A 6 1.04 -50.44 -3.92
C LEU A 6 0.57 -49.20 -3.13
N ILE A 7 -0.43 -49.36 -2.26
CA ILE A 7 -0.93 -48.26 -1.42
C ILE A 7 0.18 -47.75 -0.50
N VAL A 8 0.88 -48.65 0.19
CA VAL A 8 1.99 -48.29 1.09
C VAL A 8 3.10 -47.54 0.33
N GLN A 9 3.44 -47.99 -0.87
CA GLN A 9 4.47 -47.36 -1.69
C GLN A 9 4.08 -45.95 -2.15
N ILE A 10 2.81 -45.75 -2.55
CA ILE A 10 2.29 -44.43 -2.94
C ILE A 10 2.26 -43.48 -1.73
N THR A 11 1.83 -43.95 -0.56
CA THR A 11 1.80 -43.11 0.65
C THR A 11 3.21 -42.68 1.08
N ILE A 12 4.18 -43.59 1.06
CA ILE A 12 5.58 -43.28 1.40
C ILE A 12 6.18 -42.30 0.39
N ALA A 13 5.97 -42.54 -0.92
CA ALA A 13 6.46 -41.65 -1.96
C ALA A 13 5.83 -40.25 -1.85
N GLY A 14 4.52 -40.18 -1.62
CA GLY A 14 3.80 -38.92 -1.42
C GLY A 14 4.30 -38.14 -0.20
N ALA A 15 4.50 -38.82 0.94
CA ALA A 15 5.01 -38.20 2.15
C ALA A 15 6.43 -37.61 1.98
N GLN A 16 7.31 -38.30 1.24
CA GLN A 16 8.67 -37.83 0.98
C GLN A 16 8.71 -36.59 0.08
N ILE A 17 7.88 -36.55 -0.97
CA ILE A 17 7.80 -35.42 -1.89
C ILE A 17 7.23 -34.20 -1.15
N PHE A 18 6.13 -34.39 -0.42
CA PHE A 18 5.48 -33.32 0.35
C PHE A 18 6.38 -32.76 1.45
N GLY A 19 7.08 -33.63 2.21
CA GLY A 19 8.01 -33.20 3.25
C GLY A 19 9.19 -32.38 2.72
N LYS A 20 9.77 -32.76 1.58
CA LYS A 20 10.86 -32.01 0.94
C LYS A 20 10.40 -30.64 0.43
N ALA A 21 9.21 -30.57 -0.16
CA ALA A 21 8.63 -29.31 -0.63
C ALA A 21 8.30 -28.36 0.54
N PHE A 22 7.71 -28.88 1.61
CA PHE A 22 7.40 -28.09 2.81
C PHE A 22 8.66 -27.55 3.49
N LEU A 23 9.73 -28.35 3.58
CA LEU A 23 11.01 -27.89 4.14
C LEU A 23 11.66 -26.80 3.26
N ALA A 24 11.63 -26.95 1.94
CA ALA A 24 12.17 -25.97 1.01
C ALA A 24 11.38 -24.65 1.08
N ALA A 25 10.04 -24.73 1.05
CA ALA A 25 9.15 -23.58 1.21
C ALA A 25 9.33 -22.93 2.59
N GLY A 26 9.47 -23.71 3.65
CA GLY A 26 9.75 -23.22 5.00
C GLY A 26 11.10 -22.48 5.08
N ARG A 27 12.16 -23.01 4.46
CA ARG A 27 13.46 -22.32 4.36
C ARG A 27 13.36 -21.04 3.53
N GLN A 28 12.57 -21.03 2.47
CA GLN A 28 12.34 -19.83 1.66
C GLN A 28 11.52 -18.79 2.43
N ALA A 29 10.51 -19.21 3.19
CA ALA A 29 9.74 -18.33 4.07
C ALA A 29 10.62 -17.73 5.17
N VAL A 30 11.49 -18.54 5.80
CA VAL A 30 12.46 -18.05 6.80
C VAL A 30 13.48 -17.10 6.19
N GLN A 31 13.98 -17.37 4.97
CA GLN A 31 14.87 -16.44 4.28
C GLN A 31 14.15 -15.14 3.95
N ASN A 32 12.95 -15.20 3.40
CA ASN A 32 12.13 -14.02 3.12
C ASN A 32 11.80 -13.25 4.41
N ALA A 33 11.59 -13.95 5.54
CA ALA A 33 11.38 -13.35 6.86
C ALA A 33 12.66 -12.82 7.51
N LYS A 34 13.84 -13.37 7.23
CA LYS A 34 15.14 -12.81 7.65
C LYS A 34 15.51 -11.57 6.83
N HIS A 35 15.08 -11.52 5.57
CA HIS A 35 15.13 -10.32 4.75
C HIS A 35 13.93 -9.37 5.03
N ARG A 36 13.04 -9.71 5.96
CA ARG A 36 12.19 -8.69 6.60
C ARG A 36 13.04 -8.06 7.70
N PRO A 37 13.49 -6.80 7.52
CA PRO A 37 14.22 -6.12 8.58
C PRO A 37 13.33 -6.02 9.83
N ASP A 38 13.96 -6.17 10.99
CA ASP A 38 13.35 -6.29 12.31
C ASP A 38 12.13 -5.37 12.52
N ALA A 39 10.93 -5.96 12.51
CA ALA A 39 9.66 -5.28 12.74
C ALA A 39 9.34 -5.10 14.24
N ILE A 40 10.37 -5.02 15.09
CA ILE A 40 10.22 -4.86 16.55
C ILE A 40 11.28 -3.86 17.03
N GLY A 41 11.05 -2.56 16.83
CA GLY A 41 11.95 -1.54 17.42
C GLY A 41 11.81 -0.10 16.95
N GLY A 42 11.10 0.17 15.86
CA GLY A 42 10.86 1.54 15.40
C GLY A 42 9.82 1.53 14.30
N ALA A 43 8.92 2.51 14.30
CA ALA A 43 7.82 2.66 13.35
C ALA A 43 8.31 3.05 11.93
N ASP A 44 9.36 2.38 11.44
CA ASP A 44 9.84 2.47 10.07
C ASP A 44 9.25 1.29 9.31
N VAL A 45 8.19 1.58 8.55
CA VAL A 45 7.57 0.64 7.62
C VAL A 45 8.65 -0.03 6.77
N ALA A 46 8.64 -1.36 6.75
CA ALA A 46 9.44 -2.20 5.87
C ALA A 46 9.19 -1.81 4.40
N GLY A 47 10.00 -0.89 3.88
CA GLY A 47 9.86 -0.32 2.54
C GLY A 47 10.38 1.11 2.43
N ILE A 48 10.28 1.93 3.48
CA ILE A 48 10.73 3.34 3.44
C ILE A 48 12.25 3.45 3.53
N ARG A 49 12.90 2.56 4.30
CA ARG A 49 14.36 2.64 4.53
C ARG A 49 15.19 2.39 3.25
N ASN A 50 14.60 1.69 2.29
CA ASN A 50 15.21 1.43 0.98
C ASN A 50 14.83 2.49 -0.06
N ALA A 51 13.96 3.44 0.30
CA ALA A 51 13.58 4.55 -0.54
C ALA A 51 14.64 5.67 -0.48
N THR A 52 15.80 5.41 -1.08
CA THR A 52 16.94 6.34 -1.16
C THR A 52 17.20 6.87 -2.57
N SER A 53 16.45 6.42 -3.56
CA SER A 53 16.53 6.81 -4.96
C SER A 53 15.93 8.21 -5.21
N GLY A 54 16.34 8.82 -6.32
CA GLY A 54 15.78 10.09 -6.81
C GLY A 54 14.43 9.95 -7.52
N SER A 55 13.91 8.72 -7.68
CA SER A 55 12.63 8.44 -8.35
C SER A 55 11.44 9.11 -7.65
N LEU A 56 10.44 9.51 -8.44
CA LEU A 56 9.21 10.15 -7.95
C LEU A 56 8.44 9.25 -6.96
N THR A 57 8.24 7.98 -7.29
CA THR A 57 7.60 6.98 -6.41
C THR A 57 8.33 6.88 -5.06
N ASP A 58 9.63 7.10 -5.06
CA ASP A 58 10.50 7.00 -3.88
C ASP A 58 10.40 8.23 -2.98
N LYS A 59 10.34 9.42 -3.59
CA LYS A 59 10.01 10.67 -2.89
C LYS A 59 8.65 10.57 -2.20
N LEU A 60 7.63 10.09 -2.91
CA LEU A 60 6.29 9.90 -2.34
C LEU A 60 6.27 8.87 -1.20
N THR A 61 7.07 7.81 -1.30
CA THR A 61 7.20 6.80 -0.23
C THR A 61 7.78 7.41 1.05
N ARG A 62 8.75 8.32 0.93
CA ARG A 62 9.33 9.05 2.06
C ARG A 62 8.37 10.09 2.64
N GLU A 63 7.62 10.78 1.78
CA GLU A 63 6.65 11.81 2.18
C GLU A 63 5.48 11.23 2.97
N HIS A 64 4.78 10.24 2.42
CA HIS A 64 3.63 9.63 3.07
C HIS A 64 4.03 8.59 4.13
N ARG A 65 5.32 8.24 4.21
CA ARG A 65 5.86 7.18 5.08
C ARG A 65 5.09 5.87 4.93
N MET A 66 4.86 5.48 3.68
CA MET A 66 4.27 4.20 3.28
C MET A 66 4.54 3.94 1.80
N THR A 67 4.60 2.67 1.41
CA THR A 67 4.73 2.29 0.00
C THR A 67 3.38 2.33 -0.71
N LEU A 68 3.39 2.38 -2.03
CA LEU A 68 2.16 2.28 -2.84
C LEU A 68 1.41 0.97 -2.59
N ASP A 69 2.15 -0.13 -2.45
CA ASP A 69 1.57 -1.44 -2.13
C ASP A 69 0.90 -1.47 -0.75
N GLU A 70 1.52 -0.83 0.26
CA GLU A 70 0.91 -0.68 1.59
C GLU A 70 -0.38 0.15 1.50
N ALA A 71 -0.39 1.23 0.72
CA ALA A 71 -1.57 2.08 0.57
C ALA A 71 -2.77 1.30 -0.02
N HIS A 72 -2.54 0.50 -1.07
CA HIS A 72 -3.58 -0.36 -1.63
C HIS A 72 -4.03 -1.44 -0.64
N LEU A 73 -3.12 -2.01 0.14
CA LEU A 73 -3.46 -2.98 1.17
C LEU A 73 -4.30 -2.35 2.29
N ILE A 74 -3.95 -1.15 2.76
CA ILE A 74 -4.70 -0.41 3.80
C ILE A 74 -6.12 -0.12 3.33
N LEU A 75 -6.29 0.35 2.10
CA LEU A 75 -7.62 0.67 1.55
C LEU A 75 -8.34 -0.56 0.98
N ASN A 76 -7.73 -1.74 1.02
CA ASN A 76 -8.26 -2.95 0.40
C ASN A 76 -8.68 -2.73 -1.06
N THR A 77 -7.79 -2.13 -1.84
CA THR A 77 -7.99 -1.85 -3.28
C THR A 77 -6.93 -2.57 -4.12
N LYS A 78 -7.21 -2.73 -5.41
CA LYS A 78 -6.23 -3.25 -6.37
C LYS A 78 -5.38 -2.10 -6.93
N LYS A 79 -4.21 -2.43 -7.50
CA LYS A 79 -3.33 -1.43 -8.15
C LYS A 79 -4.01 -0.69 -9.30
N GLU A 80 -4.92 -1.37 -10.00
CA GLU A 80 -5.70 -0.84 -11.12
C GLU A 80 -7.02 -0.17 -10.68
N ALA A 81 -7.21 0.08 -9.38
CA ALA A 81 -8.46 0.65 -8.89
C ALA A 81 -8.65 2.09 -9.37
N THR A 82 -9.89 2.43 -9.73
CA THR A 82 -10.23 3.82 -10.09
C THR A 82 -10.21 4.71 -8.85
N LEU A 83 -9.98 6.02 -9.06
CA LEU A 83 -9.98 6.99 -7.96
C LEU A 83 -11.29 6.97 -7.15
N GLU A 84 -12.42 6.73 -7.81
CA GLU A 84 -13.73 6.60 -7.17
C GLU A 84 -13.78 5.43 -6.17
N GLN A 85 -13.26 4.26 -6.56
CA GLN A 85 -13.20 3.08 -5.68
C GLN A 85 -12.31 3.34 -4.46
N VAL A 86 -11.19 4.03 -4.67
CA VAL A 86 -10.27 4.44 -3.60
C VAL A 86 -10.98 5.36 -2.61
N ILE A 87 -11.75 6.34 -3.10
CA ILE A 87 -12.53 7.27 -2.27
C ILE A 87 -13.61 6.53 -1.47
N GLN A 88 -14.38 5.64 -2.11
CA GLN A 88 -15.42 4.86 -1.42
C GLN A 88 -14.85 4.00 -0.28
N HIS A 89 -13.74 3.31 -0.54
CA HIS A 89 -13.07 2.51 0.47
C HIS A 89 -12.49 3.37 1.60
N TYR A 90 -11.90 4.51 1.25
CA TYR A 90 -11.42 5.49 2.21
C TYR A 90 -12.54 5.97 3.13
N GLU A 91 -13.68 6.42 2.59
CA GLU A 91 -14.79 6.93 3.39
C GLU A 91 -15.35 5.86 4.34
N HIS A 92 -15.51 4.64 3.84
CA HIS A 92 -15.97 3.52 4.64
C HIS A 92 -15.02 3.21 5.81
N LEU A 93 -13.72 3.05 5.53
CA LEU A 93 -12.72 2.74 6.55
C LEU A 93 -12.51 3.92 7.51
N PHE A 94 -12.52 5.15 7.02
CA PHE A 94 -12.36 6.34 7.85
C PHE A 94 -13.52 6.48 8.82
N LYS A 95 -14.77 6.30 8.35
CA LYS A 95 -15.97 6.34 9.19
C LYS A 95 -15.98 5.20 10.23
N ALA A 96 -15.66 3.97 9.83
CA ALA A 96 -15.62 2.83 10.73
C ALA A 96 -14.58 2.99 11.87
N ASN A 97 -13.51 3.74 11.61
CA ASN A 97 -12.45 4.00 12.58
C ASN A 97 -12.55 5.40 13.23
N SER A 98 -13.55 6.21 12.89
CA SER A 98 -13.75 7.56 13.44
C SER A 98 -14.11 7.50 14.92
N PRO A 99 -13.88 8.59 15.69
CA PRO A 99 -14.38 8.66 17.06
C PRO A 99 -15.88 8.35 17.07
N PRO A 100 -16.37 7.54 18.03
CA PRO A 100 -17.80 7.32 18.16
C PRO A 100 -18.48 8.67 18.28
N THR A 101 -19.53 8.89 17.49
CA THR A 101 -20.39 10.08 17.61
C THR A 101 -21.10 9.97 18.95
N VAL A 102 -20.50 10.55 19.99
CA VAL A 102 -21.09 10.61 21.31
C VAL A 102 -22.33 11.49 21.20
N HIS A 103 -23.53 10.90 21.09
CA HIS A 103 -24.66 11.49 21.80
C HIS A 103 -24.20 11.65 23.25
N PRO A 104 -24.32 12.83 23.88
CA PRO A 104 -23.68 13.16 25.16
C PRO A 104 -24.34 12.38 26.30
N ALA A 105 -24.12 11.07 26.37
CA ALA A 105 -24.42 10.25 27.51
C ALA A 105 -23.14 10.14 28.32
N ALA A 106 -22.97 11.13 29.19
CA ALA A 106 -22.07 11.17 30.33
C ALA A 106 -20.62 10.72 30.06
N ALA A 107 -19.71 11.70 29.95
CA ALA A 107 -18.33 11.48 30.34
C ALA A 107 -18.33 10.70 31.68
N PRO A 108 -17.70 9.53 31.78
CA PRO A 108 -17.64 8.83 33.06
C PRO A 108 -16.87 9.74 34.02
N LYS A 109 -17.57 10.28 35.04
CA LYS A 109 -16.90 10.94 36.17
C LYS A 109 -15.79 10.01 36.62
N ALA A 110 -14.55 10.51 36.66
CA ALA A 110 -13.42 9.78 37.18
C ALA A 110 -13.83 9.19 38.53
N ARG A 111 -13.97 7.86 38.61
CA ARG A 111 -14.26 7.21 39.89
C ARG A 111 -13.03 7.47 40.75
N ALA A 112 -13.22 8.17 41.87
CA ALA A 112 -12.20 8.32 42.91
C ALA A 112 -11.84 6.91 43.40
N GLY A 113 -10.80 6.32 42.82
CA GLY A 113 -10.48 4.91 43.00
C GLY A 113 -9.73 4.30 41.82
N GLY A 114 -8.51 4.78 41.57
CA GLY A 114 -7.35 4.01 41.07
C GLY A 114 -7.49 3.06 39.85
N LYS A 115 -8.50 3.19 38.99
CA LYS A 115 -8.60 2.38 37.76
C LYS A 115 -8.64 3.29 36.54
N GLN A 116 -7.72 3.05 35.61
CA GLN A 116 -7.60 3.85 34.39
C GLN A 116 -8.91 3.86 33.60
N PRO A 117 -9.28 4.99 32.96
CA PRO A 117 -10.45 5.06 32.10
C PRO A 117 -10.34 4.05 30.95
N PRO A 118 -11.48 3.52 30.42
CA PRO A 118 -11.45 2.64 29.28
C PRO A 118 -10.76 3.34 28.09
N PRO A 119 -9.97 2.60 27.27
CA PRO A 119 -9.32 3.19 26.11
C PRO A 119 -10.37 3.77 25.15
N PRO A 120 -10.04 4.85 24.43
CA PRO A 120 -10.95 5.45 23.46
C PRO A 120 -11.36 4.39 22.42
N ALA A 121 -12.65 4.39 22.03
CA ALA A 121 -13.19 3.41 21.08
C ALA A 121 -12.68 3.56 19.63
N HIS A 122 -11.78 4.51 19.38
CA HIS A 122 -11.22 4.79 18.06
C HIS A 122 -9.70 4.90 18.13
N SER A 123 -9.03 4.59 17.02
CA SER A 123 -7.57 4.69 16.90
C SER A 123 -7.20 5.81 15.95
N HIS A 124 -6.63 6.89 16.49
CA HIS A 124 -6.07 7.99 15.70
C HIS A 124 -4.96 7.50 14.74
N TYR A 125 -4.19 6.50 15.15
CA TYR A 125 -3.15 5.91 14.29
C TYR A 125 -3.75 5.26 13.03
N LEU A 126 -4.84 4.49 13.20
CA LEU A 126 -5.51 3.86 12.06
C LEU A 126 -6.13 4.90 11.13
N GLN A 127 -6.77 5.94 11.68
CA GLN A 127 -7.28 7.05 10.86
C GLN A 127 -6.16 7.74 10.08
N SER A 128 -5.03 8.03 10.74
CA SER A 128 -3.87 8.65 10.11
C SER A 128 -3.31 7.79 8.98
N LYS A 129 -3.29 6.46 9.14
CA LYS A 129 -2.86 5.51 8.10
C LYS A 129 -3.82 5.49 6.92
N VAL A 130 -5.13 5.48 7.16
CA VAL A 130 -6.15 5.51 6.09
C VAL A 130 -6.09 6.81 5.29
N VAL A 131 -5.90 7.96 5.95
CA VAL A 131 -5.74 9.26 5.28
C VAL A 131 -4.49 9.28 4.40
N ARG A 132 -3.33 8.90 4.95
CA ARG A 132 -2.08 8.87 4.19
C ARG A 132 -2.11 7.88 3.03
N ALA A 133 -2.80 6.74 3.18
CA ALA A 133 -2.96 5.78 2.10
C ALA A 133 -3.73 6.37 0.92
N ARG A 134 -4.80 7.13 1.19
CA ARG A 134 -5.55 7.84 0.15
C ARG A 134 -4.67 8.87 -0.56
N GLU A 135 -3.96 9.70 0.20
CA GLU A 135 -3.07 10.74 -0.34
C GLU A 135 -1.96 10.13 -1.20
N ARG A 136 -1.35 9.03 -0.75
CA ARG A 136 -0.29 8.33 -1.49
C ARG A 136 -0.76 7.82 -2.84
N ILE A 137 -1.97 7.26 -2.92
CA ILE A 137 -2.54 6.75 -4.18
C ILE A 137 -2.96 7.90 -5.08
N ALA A 138 -3.57 8.96 -4.53
CA ALA A 138 -3.94 10.15 -5.29
C ALA A 138 -2.71 10.80 -5.95
N ALA A 139 -1.61 10.94 -5.20
CA ALA A 139 -0.36 11.49 -5.73
C ALA A 139 0.25 10.64 -6.86
N GLU A 140 0.16 9.30 -6.79
CA GLU A 140 0.64 8.45 -7.90
C GLU A 140 -0.24 8.60 -9.15
N LEU A 141 -1.56 8.70 -8.98
CA LEU A 141 -2.49 8.90 -10.09
C LEU A 141 -2.31 10.27 -10.76
N GLU A 142 -1.97 11.31 -9.99
CA GLU A 142 -1.64 12.63 -10.51
C GLU A 142 -0.36 12.59 -11.36
N ILE A 143 0.69 11.90 -10.88
CA ILE A 143 1.93 11.72 -11.64
C ILE A 143 1.67 10.92 -12.93
N ALA A 144 0.89 9.84 -12.85
CA ALA A 144 0.53 9.04 -14.01
C ALA A 144 -0.26 9.83 -15.08
N GLN A 145 -1.08 10.79 -14.65
CA GLN A 145 -1.79 11.70 -15.56
C GLN A 145 -0.85 12.76 -16.15
N ALA A 146 0.09 13.28 -15.37
CA ALA A 146 1.06 14.27 -15.82
C ALA A 146 2.10 13.71 -16.82
N GLU A 147 2.37 12.41 -16.78
CA GLU A 147 3.28 11.74 -17.72
C GLU A 147 2.63 11.36 -19.07
N GLN A 148 1.31 11.57 -19.25
CA GLN A 148 0.68 11.44 -20.57
C GLN A 148 1.00 12.65 -21.46
N PRO A 149 1.68 12.49 -22.62
CA PRO A 149 1.92 13.61 -23.53
C PRO A 149 0.59 14.11 -24.11
N PRO A 150 0.38 15.44 -24.20
CA PRO A 150 -0.84 15.98 -24.78
C PRO A 150 -0.90 15.64 -26.28
N LEU A 151 -1.88 14.83 -26.67
CA LEU A 151 -2.26 14.65 -28.07
C LEU A 151 -2.87 15.97 -28.60
N SER A 152 -2.08 16.67 -29.42
CA SER A 152 -2.48 17.47 -30.58
C SER A 152 -3.65 18.47 -30.42
N ASN A 153 -3.32 19.76 -30.25
CA ASN A 153 -4.03 20.84 -30.92
C ASN A 153 -3.13 21.42 -32.03
N THR A 154 -3.24 20.86 -33.23
CA THR A 154 -2.80 21.50 -34.48
C THR A 154 -3.71 22.69 -34.77
N SER A 155 -3.22 23.90 -34.57
CA SER A 155 -3.66 25.06 -35.35
C SER A 155 -2.45 25.61 -36.09
N SER A 156 -2.53 25.43 -37.40
CA SER A 156 -1.55 25.81 -38.42
C SER A 156 -1.42 27.32 -38.55
N SER A 157 -0.19 27.82 -38.55
CA SER A 157 0.20 28.90 -39.47
C SER A 157 1.71 28.81 -39.73
N PRO A 158 2.17 28.60 -40.99
CA PRO A 158 3.59 28.67 -41.31
C PRO A 158 4.06 30.13 -41.26
N PRO A 159 5.30 30.42 -40.84
CA PRO A 159 5.86 31.76 -40.96
C PRO A 159 6.05 32.13 -42.46
N PRO A 160 5.86 33.40 -42.85
CA PRO A 160 6.00 33.82 -44.24
C PRO A 160 7.46 33.67 -44.73
N PRO A 161 7.68 33.49 -46.05
CA PRO A 161 9.01 33.48 -46.63
C PRO A 161 9.62 34.90 -46.56
N SER A 162 10.78 35.03 -45.93
CA SER A 162 11.58 36.25 -45.99
C SER A 162 12.16 36.43 -47.40
N GLU A 163 11.44 37.15 -48.26
CA GLU A 163 12.01 37.80 -49.43
C GLU A 163 12.69 39.12 -49.03
N GLY A 164 13.89 39.35 -49.57
CA GLY A 164 14.39 40.71 -49.82
C GLY A 164 15.69 41.06 -49.10
N GLY A 165 16.79 41.11 -49.88
CA GLY A 165 18.00 41.78 -49.44
C GLY A 165 19.29 41.48 -50.21
N LYS A 166 19.27 41.54 -51.55
CA LYS A 166 20.51 41.79 -52.31
C LYS A 166 20.89 43.27 -52.13
N SER A 167 22.13 43.56 -51.73
CA SER A 167 22.85 44.75 -52.19
C SER A 167 24.33 44.71 -51.78
N ASN A 168 25.17 44.68 -52.82
CA ASN A 168 26.57 45.12 -52.98
C ASN A 168 27.58 44.95 -51.85
#